data_AF-A0A9X3EZG7-F1
#
_entry.id   AF-A0A9X3EZG7-F1
#
_cell.length_a   1.000
_cell.length_b   1.000
_cell.length_c   1.000
_cell.angle_alpha   90.00
_cell.angle_beta   90.00
_cell.angle_gamma   90.00
#
_symmetry.space_group_name_H-M   'P 1'
#
loop_
_entity.id
_entity.type
_entity.pdbx_description
1 polymer ?
#
loop_
_entity_poly.entity_id
_entity_poly.type
_entity_poly.pdbx_seq_one_letter_code
_entity_poly.pdbx_strand_id
1 'polypeptide(L)'
;MTHSRVRTLFTDLRTWLFALALAPLAAVACGGGEESDDAGEGPEIDCATATAPKFSEMSAVWNKCTTCHSSTLTGASRVNAPVGIDFDTYAAAKTHAATAMHEVYEGAMPPAGLPALSEDEEDQLYRWASCGTPE
;
A
#
# COMPACT_ATOMS: atom_id res chain seq x y z
N MET A 1 -21.83 11.97 61.54
CA MET A 1 -20.92 12.48 62.58
C MET A 1 -19.62 12.86 61.89
N THR A 2 -19.49 14.12 61.42
CA THR A 2 -18.97 15.32 62.11
C THR A 2 -17.50 15.58 61.79
N HIS A 3 -17.31 16.61 60.96
CA HIS A 3 -16.24 17.62 60.93
C HIS A 3 -14.76 17.22 61.15
N SER A 4 -13.88 17.66 60.25
CA SER A 4 -12.97 18.78 60.57
C SER A 4 -12.34 19.42 59.32
N ARG A 5 -12.31 20.76 59.29
CA ARG A 5 -11.69 21.64 58.30
C ARG A 5 -10.50 22.35 58.95
N VAL A 6 -9.35 22.47 58.27
CA VAL A 6 -8.34 23.55 58.40
C VAL A 6 -7.55 23.52 57.08
N ARG A 7 -7.49 24.46 56.13
CA ARG A 7 -7.32 25.93 56.04
C ARG A 7 -5.96 26.46 56.54
N THR A 8 -4.98 26.47 55.64
CA THR A 8 -3.77 27.32 55.62
C THR A 8 -3.69 27.88 54.19
N LEU A 9 -4.14 29.11 53.91
CA LEU A 9 -3.43 30.40 54.05
C LEU A 9 -2.06 30.36 53.35
N PHE A 10 -1.99 30.82 52.09
CA PHE A 10 -1.55 32.17 51.64
C PHE A 10 -0.02 32.36 51.69
N THR A 11 0.49 33.19 50.77
CA THR A 11 1.91 33.51 50.44
C THR A 11 2.62 32.40 49.66
N ASP A 12 3.15 32.58 48.44
CA ASP A 12 3.84 33.75 47.89
C ASP A 12 3.52 34.01 46.41
N LEU A 13 2.98 35.20 46.18
CA LEU A 13 2.95 35.90 44.91
C LEU A 13 4.32 36.56 44.70
N ARG A 14 5.20 35.97 43.89
CA ARG A 14 6.39 36.67 43.38
C ARG A 14 6.41 36.59 41.87
N THR A 15 5.64 37.52 41.31
CA THR A 15 5.83 38.18 40.01
C THR A 15 7.31 38.39 39.72
N TRP A 16 7.83 37.70 38.70
CA TRP A 16 9.04 38.11 38.00
C TRP A 16 8.64 38.42 36.55
N LEU A 17 8.64 39.72 36.29
CA LEU A 17 8.39 40.33 34.99
C LEU A 17 9.71 40.39 34.20
N PHE A 18 9.57 40.07 32.91
CA PHE A 18 10.37 40.51 31.76
C PHE A 18 11.87 40.24 31.72
N ALA A 19 12.26 39.37 30.79
CA ALA A 19 13.39 39.64 29.90
C ALA A 19 13.01 39.20 28.47
N LEU A 20 13.02 40.18 27.57
CA LEU A 20 12.73 40.14 26.15
C LEU A 20 14.04 39.88 25.38
N ALA A 21 14.10 38.85 24.53
CA ALA A 21 15.08 38.72 23.42
C ALA A 21 14.54 37.65 22.43
N LEU A 22 14.10 38.03 21.21
CA LEU A 22 14.84 37.85 19.93
C LEU A 22 15.40 36.42 19.75
N ALA A 23 15.15 35.59 18.72
CA ALA A 23 14.39 35.60 17.46
C ALA A 23 14.39 34.10 16.94
N PRO A 24 13.77 33.76 15.78
CA PRO A 24 13.16 32.45 15.50
C PRO A 24 14.10 31.40 14.88
N LEU A 25 13.79 30.11 15.03
CA LEU A 25 14.23 29.05 14.12
C LEU A 25 13.11 28.03 13.91
N ALA A 26 12.74 27.84 12.65
CA ALA A 26 11.74 26.90 12.18
C ALA A 26 12.22 25.45 12.33
N ALA A 27 11.32 24.57 12.77
CA ALA A 27 11.32 23.17 12.37
C ALA A 27 9.86 22.73 12.24
N VAL A 28 9.33 22.89 11.02
CA VAL A 28 8.28 21.99 10.52
C VAL A 28 8.95 20.62 10.40
N ALA A 29 8.85 19.82 11.45
CA ALA A 29 9.11 18.39 11.38
C ALA A 29 7.75 17.71 11.25
N CYS A 30 7.38 17.46 10.00
CA CYS A 30 6.32 16.53 9.65
C CYS A 30 6.90 15.11 9.85
N GLY A 31 6.19 14.26 10.59
CA GLY A 31 6.57 12.88 10.83
C GLY A 31 5.41 12.21 11.57
N GLY A 32 4.37 11.89 10.79
CA GLY A 32 3.11 11.34 11.27
C GLY A 32 3.23 9.88 11.71
N GLY A 33 2.29 9.53 12.60
CA GLY A 33 1.88 8.22 13.10
C GLY A 33 2.56 6.98 12.53
N GLU A 34 3.25 6.27 13.41
CA GLU A 34 3.50 4.84 13.30
C GLU A 34 2.25 4.12 13.83
N GLU A 35 1.30 3.84 12.95
CA GLU A 35 0.20 2.90 13.20
C GLU A 35 0.11 1.97 11.99
N SER A 36 0.38 0.69 12.27
CA SER A 36 -0.28 -0.55 11.78
C SER A 36 -0.64 -0.58 10.29
N ASP A 37 -0.19 -1.56 9.51
CA ASP A 37 -0.76 -2.91 9.54
C ASP A 37 0.18 -3.89 8.84
N ASP A 38 0.42 -5.04 9.48
CA ASP A 38 1.06 -6.24 8.93
C ASP A 38 0.12 -6.91 7.91
N ALA A 39 -0.25 -6.19 6.85
CA ALA A 39 -0.80 -6.77 5.65
C ALA A 39 0.39 -7.36 4.90
N GLY A 40 0.42 -8.68 4.74
CA GLY A 40 1.56 -9.45 4.23
C GLY A 40 2.37 -8.68 3.20
N GLU A 41 3.56 -8.24 3.60
CA GLU A 41 4.43 -7.45 2.75
C GLU A 41 4.71 -8.28 1.50
N GLY A 42 4.49 -7.68 0.34
CA GLY A 42 4.74 -8.34 -0.94
C GLY A 42 6.24 -8.66 -1.09
N PRO A 43 6.66 -9.20 -2.24
CA PRO A 43 8.09 -9.36 -2.48
C PRO A 43 8.78 -7.99 -2.37
N GLU A 44 9.86 -7.91 -1.58
CA GLU A 44 10.65 -6.69 -1.45
C GLU A 44 11.43 -6.46 -2.75
N ILE A 45 11.08 -5.40 -3.51
CA ILE A 45 11.72 -5.04 -4.78
C ILE A 45 12.41 -3.68 -4.65
N ASP A 46 13.73 -3.65 -4.84
CA ASP A 46 14.48 -2.39 -4.97
C ASP A 46 14.33 -1.80 -6.38
N CYS A 47 13.38 -0.87 -6.53
CA CYS A 47 13.13 -0.18 -7.80
C CYS A 47 14.26 0.78 -8.25
N ALA A 48 15.27 1.04 -7.41
CA ALA A 48 16.44 1.79 -7.84
C ALA A 48 17.41 0.95 -8.70
N THR A 49 17.37 -0.37 -8.54
CA THR A 49 18.25 -1.31 -9.25
C THR A 49 17.51 -2.28 -10.16
N ALA A 50 16.24 -2.59 -9.85
CA ALA A 50 15.39 -3.43 -10.69
C ALA A 50 15.00 -2.72 -11.99
N THR A 51 15.02 -3.46 -13.10
CA THR A 51 14.39 -3.00 -14.35
C THR A 51 12.98 -3.57 -14.42
N ALA A 52 11.98 -2.70 -14.26
CA ALA A 52 10.59 -3.07 -14.43
C ALA A 52 10.26 -3.16 -15.93
N PRO A 53 9.66 -4.26 -16.38
CA PRO A 53 9.12 -4.33 -17.74
C PRO A 53 7.98 -3.32 -17.90
N LYS A 54 7.66 -2.99 -19.14
CA LYS A 54 6.43 -2.24 -19.49
C LYS A 54 5.23 -3.17 -19.57
N PHE A 55 4.04 -2.62 -19.37
CA PHE A 55 2.78 -3.35 -19.54
C PHE A 55 2.73 -4.03 -20.92
N SER A 56 3.14 -3.31 -21.96
CA SER A 56 3.22 -3.83 -23.34
C SER A 56 4.22 -4.99 -23.55
N GLU A 57 5.19 -5.18 -22.66
CA GLU A 57 6.22 -6.23 -22.77
C GLU A 57 5.80 -7.53 -22.06
N MET A 58 4.82 -7.47 -21.16
CA MET A 58 4.38 -8.59 -20.30
C MET A 58 3.21 -9.39 -20.89
N SER A 59 3.11 -9.48 -22.22
CA SER A 59 1.97 -10.15 -22.88
C SER A 59 1.75 -11.60 -22.41
N ALA A 60 2.82 -12.34 -22.09
CA ALA A 60 2.72 -13.70 -21.54
C ALA A 60 1.97 -13.74 -20.19
N VAL A 61 2.25 -12.78 -19.30
CA VAL A 61 1.55 -12.59 -18.02
C VAL A 61 0.08 -12.26 -18.28
N TRP A 62 -0.19 -11.22 -19.08
CA TRP A 62 -1.56 -10.74 -19.28
C TRP A 62 -2.46 -11.74 -19.98
N ASN A 63 -1.94 -12.57 -20.87
CA ASN A 63 -2.71 -13.64 -21.50
C ASN A 63 -3.26 -14.65 -20.47
N LYS A 64 -2.51 -14.92 -19.39
CA LYS A 64 -2.99 -15.78 -18.30
C LYS A 64 -4.01 -15.06 -17.43
N CYS A 65 -3.74 -13.82 -17.03
CA CYS A 65 -4.65 -13.02 -16.21
C CYS A 65 -6.03 -12.83 -16.89
N THR A 66 -6.02 -12.46 -18.17
CA THR A 66 -7.23 -12.13 -18.95
C THR A 66 -8.09 -13.33 -19.32
N THR A 67 -7.62 -14.56 -19.07
CA THR A 67 -8.45 -15.77 -19.18
C THR A 67 -9.67 -15.71 -18.26
N CYS A 68 -9.56 -15.03 -17.11
CA CYS A 68 -10.66 -14.84 -16.15
C CYS A 68 -10.97 -13.36 -15.89
N HIS A 69 -9.96 -12.49 -15.95
CA HIS A 69 -10.03 -11.06 -15.63
C HIS A 69 -9.95 -10.19 -16.91
N SER A 70 -10.87 -10.38 -17.85
CA SER A 70 -11.04 -9.45 -18.99
C SER A 70 -12.38 -8.74 -18.89
N SER A 71 -12.38 -7.46 -19.24
CA SER A 71 -13.58 -6.62 -19.31
C SER A 71 -14.65 -7.15 -20.26
N THR A 72 -14.27 -8.04 -21.19
CA THR A 72 -15.17 -8.68 -22.15
C THR A 72 -15.88 -9.93 -21.58
N LEU A 73 -15.41 -10.47 -20.47
CA LEU A 73 -15.95 -11.66 -19.83
C LEU A 73 -17.03 -11.30 -18.81
N THR A 74 -18.10 -12.11 -18.79
CA THR A 74 -19.22 -11.97 -17.85
C THR A 74 -19.66 -13.34 -17.32
N GLY A 75 -20.37 -13.34 -16.19
CA GLY A 75 -20.98 -14.56 -15.63
C GLY A 75 -19.97 -15.69 -15.37
N ALA A 76 -20.36 -16.91 -15.73
CA ALA A 76 -19.55 -18.11 -15.49
C ALA A 76 -18.18 -18.08 -16.19
N SER A 77 -18.03 -17.35 -17.29
CA SER A 77 -16.77 -17.24 -18.03
C SER A 77 -15.66 -16.54 -17.23
N ARG A 78 -16.00 -15.80 -16.18
CA ARG A 78 -15.02 -15.16 -15.29
C ARG A 78 -14.42 -16.11 -14.26
N VAL A 79 -14.91 -17.35 -14.13
CA VAL A 79 -14.42 -18.32 -13.14
C VAL A 79 -14.41 -17.73 -11.71
N ASN A 80 -15.49 -17.03 -11.36
CA ASN A 80 -15.64 -16.27 -10.12
C ASN A 80 -14.73 -15.03 -9.95
N ALA A 81 -13.95 -14.64 -10.97
CA ALA A 81 -13.23 -13.37 -10.94
C ALA A 81 -14.21 -12.19 -10.82
N PRO A 82 -14.00 -11.25 -9.88
CA PRO A 82 -14.91 -10.14 -9.66
C PRO A 82 -15.09 -9.27 -10.91
N VAL A 83 -16.30 -8.75 -11.11
CA VAL A 83 -16.59 -7.79 -12.18
C VAL A 83 -15.85 -6.48 -11.91
N GLY A 84 -15.16 -5.94 -12.93
CA GLY A 84 -14.41 -4.69 -12.83
C GLY A 84 -12.97 -4.84 -12.31
N ILE A 85 -12.52 -6.07 -12.01
CA ILE A 85 -11.11 -6.39 -11.83
C ILE A 85 -10.62 -7.04 -13.12
N ASP A 86 -10.05 -6.23 -14.00
CA ASP A 86 -9.66 -6.62 -15.35
C ASP A 86 -8.20 -6.22 -15.64
N PHE A 87 -7.51 -7.03 -16.45
CA PHE A 87 -6.09 -6.83 -16.82
C PHE A 87 -5.87 -6.74 -18.33
N ASP A 88 -6.94 -6.56 -19.11
CA ASP A 88 -6.90 -6.46 -20.59
C ASP A 88 -6.60 -5.05 -21.11
N THR A 89 -6.44 -4.07 -20.22
CA THR A 89 -5.95 -2.73 -20.54
C THR A 89 -4.98 -2.24 -19.46
N TYR A 90 -4.03 -1.38 -19.84
CA TYR A 90 -3.08 -0.78 -18.90
C TYR A 90 -3.78 -0.08 -17.74
N ALA A 91 -4.78 0.76 -18.04
CA ALA A 91 -5.50 1.54 -17.03
C ALA A 91 -6.21 0.65 -16.00
N ALA A 92 -6.86 -0.44 -16.44
CA ALA A 92 -7.52 -1.38 -15.55
C ALA A 92 -6.50 -2.18 -14.72
N ALA A 93 -5.45 -2.70 -15.37
CA ALA A 93 -4.41 -3.48 -14.70
C ALA A 93 -3.69 -2.67 -13.61
N LYS A 94 -3.32 -1.42 -13.93
CA LYS A 94 -2.63 -0.50 -13.00
C LYS A 94 -3.45 -0.26 -11.73
N THR A 95 -4.77 -0.17 -11.86
CA THR A 95 -5.68 0.09 -10.74
C THR A 95 -5.60 -1.01 -9.68
N HIS A 96 -5.32 -2.25 -10.10
CA HIS A 96 -5.30 -3.44 -9.23
C HIS A 96 -3.91 -4.08 -9.11
N ALA A 97 -2.85 -3.37 -9.53
CA ALA A 97 -1.51 -3.95 -9.68
C ALA A 97 -0.95 -4.54 -8.37
N ALA A 98 -1.03 -3.77 -7.27
CA ALA A 98 -0.55 -4.22 -5.96
C ALA A 98 -1.33 -5.45 -5.47
N THR A 99 -2.67 -5.42 -5.55
CA THR A 99 -3.51 -6.56 -5.16
C THR A 99 -3.20 -7.80 -6.01
N ALA A 100 -3.08 -7.65 -7.33
CA ALA A 100 -2.74 -8.76 -8.22
C ALA A 100 -1.39 -9.38 -7.87
N MET A 101 -0.39 -8.54 -7.58
CA MET A 101 0.92 -8.97 -7.11
C MET A 101 0.80 -9.78 -5.81
N HIS A 102 0.07 -9.29 -4.81
CA HIS A 102 -0.10 -10.01 -3.54
C HIS A 102 -0.82 -11.34 -3.71
N GLU A 103 -1.91 -11.39 -4.49
CA GLU A 103 -2.66 -12.63 -4.73
C GLU A 103 -1.78 -13.68 -5.44
N VAL A 104 -0.89 -13.26 -6.34
CA VAL A 104 0.08 -14.17 -6.97
C VAL A 104 1.17 -14.59 -5.98
N TYR A 105 1.71 -13.65 -5.21
CA TYR A 105 2.76 -13.90 -4.21
C TYR A 105 2.30 -14.87 -3.10
N GLU A 106 1.06 -14.75 -2.65
CA GLU A 106 0.45 -15.65 -1.67
C GLU A 106 0.00 -16.99 -2.29
N GLY A 107 0.08 -17.13 -3.61
CA GLY A 107 -0.34 -18.33 -4.35
C GLY A 107 -1.86 -18.50 -4.43
N ALA A 108 -2.64 -17.46 -4.11
CA ALA A 108 -4.09 -17.45 -4.28
C ALA A 108 -4.49 -17.36 -5.77
N MET A 109 -3.63 -16.75 -6.59
CA MET A 109 -3.78 -16.66 -8.03
C MET A 109 -2.59 -17.30 -8.77
N PRO A 110 -2.85 -18.10 -9.82
CA PRO A 110 -4.18 -18.51 -10.29
C PRO A 110 -4.80 -19.60 -9.40
N PRO A 111 -6.13 -19.82 -9.48
CA PRO A 111 -6.79 -20.93 -8.80
C PRO A 111 -6.15 -22.28 -9.12
N ALA A 112 -6.10 -23.16 -8.11
CA ALA A 112 -5.51 -24.49 -8.25
C ALA A 112 -6.08 -25.26 -9.45
N GLY A 113 -5.21 -25.88 -10.24
CA GLY A 113 -5.57 -26.63 -11.44
C GLY A 113 -5.62 -25.80 -12.73
N LEU A 114 -5.41 -24.48 -12.65
CA LEU A 114 -5.19 -23.62 -13.81
C LEU A 114 -3.68 -23.41 -14.06
N PRO A 115 -3.28 -23.04 -15.30
CA PRO A 115 -1.86 -22.81 -15.61
C PRO A 115 -1.26 -21.72 -14.73
N ALA A 116 -0.24 -22.08 -13.95
CA ALA A 116 0.52 -21.14 -13.13
C ALA A 116 1.33 -20.15 -13.98
N LEU A 117 1.70 -19.03 -13.36
CA LEU A 117 2.78 -18.20 -13.86
C LEU A 117 4.10 -18.98 -13.65
N SER A 118 5.07 -18.77 -14.53
CA SER A 118 6.45 -19.18 -14.25
C SER A 118 7.09 -18.19 -13.28
N GLU A 119 8.18 -18.60 -12.61
CA GLU A 119 8.96 -17.70 -11.75
C GLU A 119 9.31 -16.38 -12.47
N ASP A 120 9.76 -16.44 -13.73
CA ASP A 120 10.07 -15.24 -14.53
C ASP A 120 8.86 -14.31 -14.79
N GLU A 121 7.65 -14.86 -14.84
CA GLU A 121 6.42 -14.11 -15.10
C GLU A 121 5.88 -13.49 -13.81
N GLU A 122 5.98 -14.20 -12.68
CA GLU A 122 5.73 -13.67 -11.35
C GLU A 122 6.66 -12.48 -11.08
N ASP A 123 7.95 -12.66 -11.33
CA ASP A 123 8.98 -11.64 -11.21
C ASP A 123 8.68 -10.39 -12.06
N GLN A 124 8.17 -10.57 -13.28
CA GLN A 124 7.73 -9.47 -14.13
C GLN A 124 6.57 -8.70 -13.49
N LEU A 125 5.56 -9.41 -12.99
CA LEU A 125 4.41 -8.82 -12.30
C LEU A 125 4.84 -8.05 -11.05
N TYR A 126 5.74 -8.63 -10.24
CA TYR A 126 6.22 -8.04 -9.00
C TYR A 126 6.97 -6.74 -9.23
N ARG A 127 7.93 -6.74 -10.18
CA ARG A 127 8.66 -5.52 -10.56
C ARG A 127 7.75 -4.48 -11.18
N TRP A 128 6.83 -4.89 -12.05
CA TRP A 128 5.90 -3.96 -12.69
C TRP A 128 4.97 -3.28 -11.68
N ALA A 129 4.36 -4.05 -10.78
CA ALA A 129 3.46 -3.55 -9.76
C ALA A 129 4.18 -2.66 -8.73
N SER A 130 5.39 -3.06 -8.31
CA SER A 130 6.15 -2.34 -7.28
C SER A 130 6.82 -1.07 -7.81
N CYS A 131 7.26 -1.06 -9.07
CA CYS A 131 8.10 0.01 -9.63
C CYS A 131 7.33 0.97 -10.53
N GLY A 132 6.11 1.31 -10.13
CA GLY A 132 5.35 2.42 -10.71
C GLY A 132 4.56 2.08 -11.97
N THR A 133 4.38 0.79 -12.30
CA THR A 133 3.56 0.31 -13.43
C THR A 133 3.87 0.99 -14.77
N PRO A 134 5.07 0.81 -15.35
CA PRO A 134 5.38 1.37 -16.66
C PRO A 134 4.41 0.84 -17.75
N GLU A 135 4.01 1.69 -18.70
CA GLU A 135 3.11 1.34 -19.80
C GLU A 135 3.84 0.78 -21.03
#